data_AF-A0A2M6ZB58-F1
#
_entry.id   AF-A0A2M6ZB58-F1
#
_cell.length_a   1.000
_cell.length_b   1.000
_cell.length_c   1.000
_cell.angle_alpha   90.00
_cell.angle_beta   90.00
_cell.angle_gamma   90.00
#
_symmetry.space_group_name_H-M   'P 1'
#
loop_
_entity.id
_entity.type
_entity.pdbx_description
1 polymer ?
#
loop_
_entity_poly.entity_id
_entity_poly.type
_entity_poly.pdbx_seq_one_letter_code
_entity_poly.pdbx_strand_id
1 'polypeptide(L)'
;MAEPCELKIRHRQEEQPAEDLDKVKPGLDEETAVMEASRCLGNNFCRSCDLCRYFCPDLCITRNEKTGHIEIDYDFCKGCGICAFICPKGAITMAREE
;
A
#
# COMPACT_ATOMS: atom_id res chain seq x y z
N MET A 1 24.33 -11.50 19.59
CA MET A 1 24.68 -10.31 18.81
C MET A 1 24.30 -10.61 17.37
N ALA A 2 23.28 -9.96 16.80
CA ALA A 2 22.90 -10.21 15.42
C ALA A 2 23.91 -9.51 14.50
N GLU A 3 24.55 -10.27 13.61
CA GLU A 3 25.45 -9.69 12.61
C GLU A 3 24.66 -8.81 11.63
N PRO A 4 25.20 -7.65 11.22
CA PRO A 4 24.51 -6.76 10.31
C PRO A 4 24.30 -7.44 8.95
N CYS A 5 23.07 -7.40 8.44
CA CYS A 5 22.74 -7.89 7.11
C CYS A 5 23.43 -7.00 6.06
N GLU A 6 24.51 -7.49 5.46
CA GLU A 6 25.16 -6.84 4.32
C GLU A 6 24.30 -7.02 3.07
N LEU A 7 23.29 -6.17 2.94
CA LEU A 7 22.56 -6.03 1.67
C LEU A 7 23.52 -5.49 0.62
N LYS A 8 24.06 -6.38 -0.22
CA LYS A 8 24.80 -6.01 -1.43
C LYS A 8 23.81 -5.45 -2.45
N ILE A 9 23.43 -4.18 -2.26
CA ILE A 9 22.63 -3.44 -3.24
C ILE A 9 23.48 -3.34 -4.49
N ARG A 10 23.11 -4.08 -5.53
CA ARG A 10 23.66 -3.85 -6.87
C ARG A 10 23.20 -2.46 -7.27
N HIS A 11 24.13 -1.50 -7.27
CA HIS A 11 23.87 -0.20 -7.87
C HIS A 11 23.43 -0.44 -9.31
N ARG A 12 22.25 0.07 -9.67
CA ARG A 12 21.84 0.18 -11.07
C ARG A 12 22.95 0.95 -11.75
N GLN A 13 23.65 0.31 -12.70
CA GLN A 13 24.59 1.03 -13.56
C GLN A 13 23.80 2.16 -14.21
N GLU A 14 24.31 3.40 -14.12
CA GLU A 14 23.66 4.57 -14.73
C GLU A 14 23.32 4.19 -16.17
N GLU A 15 22.01 4.19 -16.46
CA GLU A 15 21.46 3.74 -17.72
C GLU A 15 22.21 4.47 -18.84
N GLN A 16 22.89 3.71 -19.69
CA GLN A 16 23.30 4.23 -20.99
C GLN A 16 22.03 4.83 -21.60
N PRO A 17 22.02 6.13 -21.95
CA PRO A 17 20.82 6.75 -22.49
C PRO A 17 20.39 5.89 -23.68
N ALA A 18 19.11 5.50 -23.72
CA ALA A 18 18.61 4.62 -24.77
C ALA A 18 18.96 5.26 -26.11
N GLU A 19 19.97 4.70 -26.81
CA GLU A 19 20.45 5.20 -28.11
C GLU A 19 19.36 5.12 -29.19
N ASP A 20 18.24 4.46 -28.86
CA ASP A 20 17.15 4.10 -29.72
C ASP A 20 15.82 4.27 -28.97
N LEU A 21 15.20 5.44 -29.14
CA LEU A 21 13.91 5.78 -28.53
C LEU A 21 12.78 4.84 -28.97
N ASP A 22 12.96 4.10 -30.08
CA ASP A 22 11.98 3.12 -30.57
C ASP A 22 11.90 1.87 -29.68
N LYS A 23 12.89 1.67 -28.78
CA LYS A 23 12.86 0.60 -27.77
C LYS A 23 12.16 1.01 -26.48
N VAL A 24 11.90 2.31 -26.30
CA VAL A 24 11.12 2.80 -25.17
C VAL A 24 9.66 2.46 -25.46
N LYS A 25 9.06 1.61 -24.61
CA LYS A 25 7.63 1.32 -24.74
C LYS A 25 6.86 2.63 -24.73
N PRO A 26 5.90 2.83 -25.64
CA PRO A 26 5.06 4.02 -25.63
C PRO A 26 4.39 4.15 -24.26
N GLY A 27 4.19 5.39 -23.82
CA GLY A 27 3.45 5.70 -22.61
C GLY A 27 2.02 5.15 -22.65
N LEU A 28 1.35 5.18 -21.51
CA LEU A 28 -0.06 4.82 -21.44
C LEU A 28 -0.88 5.81 -22.29
N ASP A 29 -1.91 5.30 -22.98
CA ASP A 29 -2.94 6.16 -23.56
C ASP A 29 -3.69 6.91 -22.44
N GLU A 30 -4.40 7.98 -22.81
CA GLU A 30 -5.05 8.86 -21.83
C GLU A 30 -6.00 8.12 -20.89
N GLU A 31 -6.81 7.20 -21.42
CA GLU A 31 -7.77 6.43 -20.64
C GLU A 31 -7.06 5.52 -19.62
N THR A 32 -6.06 4.77 -20.08
CA THR A 32 -5.26 3.89 -19.23
C THR A 32 -4.45 4.69 -18.21
N ALA A 33 -3.91 5.85 -18.58
CA ALA A 33 -3.17 6.72 -17.67
C ALA A 33 -4.07 7.23 -16.53
N VAL A 34 -5.31 7.64 -16.84
CA VAL A 34 -6.30 8.06 -15.83
C VAL A 34 -6.70 6.89 -14.93
N MET A 35 -6.91 5.70 -15.50
CA MET A 35 -7.24 4.49 -14.73
C MET A 35 -6.11 4.14 -13.74
N GLU A 36 -4.86 4.13 -14.18
CA GLU A 36 -3.71 3.86 -13.31
C GLU A 36 -3.53 4.96 -12.26
N ALA A 37 -3.71 6.23 -12.62
CA ALA A 37 -3.70 7.34 -11.66
C ALA A 37 -4.80 7.20 -10.58
N SER A 38 -5.92 6.55 -10.89
CA SER A 38 -7.00 6.33 -9.91
C SER A 38 -6.64 5.35 -8.78
N ARG A 39 -5.57 4.56 -8.96
CA ARG A 39 -4.95 3.70 -7.93
C ARG A 39 -4.06 4.49 -6.97
N CYS A 40 -3.88 5.80 -7.20
CA CYS A 40 -3.08 6.68 -6.36
C CYS A 40 -3.51 6.59 -4.90
N LEU A 41 -2.51 6.48 -4.03
CA LEU A 41 -2.71 6.43 -2.58
C LEU A 41 -2.94 7.83 -1.96
N GLY A 42 -2.96 8.89 -2.77
CA GLY A 42 -2.95 10.30 -2.33
C GLY A 42 -4.29 10.91 -1.87
N ASN A 43 -5.36 10.12 -1.72
CA ASN A 43 -6.64 10.64 -1.22
C ASN A 43 -7.09 9.94 0.08
N ASN A 44 -7.76 10.69 0.96
CA ASN A 44 -8.17 10.27 2.31
C ASN A 44 -9.35 9.27 2.37
N PHE A 45 -9.50 8.38 1.39
CA PHE A 45 -10.56 7.35 1.39
C PHE A 45 -9.97 5.95 1.22
N CYS A 46 -10.57 4.95 1.88
CA CYS A 46 -10.11 3.57 1.79
C CYS A 46 -10.27 3.02 0.36
N ARG A 47 -9.20 2.41 -0.18
CA ARG A 47 -9.20 1.70 -1.48
C ARG A 47 -9.08 0.18 -1.32
N SER A 48 -9.20 -0.30 -0.09
CA SER A 48 -8.99 -1.71 0.26
C SER A 48 -7.69 -2.26 -0.35
N CYS A 49 -6.54 -1.75 0.11
CA CYS A 49 -5.21 -2.20 -0.35
C CYS A 49 -4.60 -3.30 0.53
N ASP A 50 -5.34 -3.79 1.53
CA ASP A 50 -4.92 -4.81 2.51
C ASP A 50 -3.71 -4.50 3.41
N LEU A 51 -3.06 -3.33 3.30
CA LEU A 51 -1.95 -2.97 4.20
C LEU A 51 -2.35 -3.05 5.68
N CYS A 52 -3.46 -2.42 6.07
CA CYS A 52 -3.96 -2.51 7.45
C CYS A 52 -4.24 -3.96 7.89
N ARG A 53 -4.72 -4.81 6.97
CA ARG A 53 -4.98 -6.23 7.23
C ARG A 53 -3.70 -7.02 7.47
N TYR A 54 -2.68 -6.85 6.63
CA TYR A 54 -1.43 -7.58 6.76
C TYR A 54 -0.62 -7.19 8.01
N PHE A 55 -0.74 -5.94 8.45
CA PHE A 55 0.00 -5.44 9.61
C PHE A 55 -0.78 -5.52 10.93
N CYS A 56 -2.03 -5.99 10.92
CA CYS A 56 -2.78 -6.20 12.15
C CYS A 56 -2.19 -7.39 12.93
N PRO A 57 -1.60 -7.18 14.12
CA PRO A 57 -1.00 -8.28 14.89
C PRO A 57 -2.06 -9.26 15.44
N ASP A 58 -3.27 -8.76 15.69
CA ASP A 58 -4.40 -9.55 16.20
C ASP A 58 -5.23 -10.21 15.09
N LEU A 59 -4.88 -9.99 13.81
CA LEU A 59 -5.57 -10.53 12.63
C LEU A 59 -7.09 -10.23 12.60
N CYS A 60 -7.54 -9.17 13.26
CA CYS A 60 -8.96 -8.80 13.38
C CYS A 60 -9.48 -7.95 12.20
N ILE A 61 -8.67 -7.78 11.15
CA ILE A 61 -9.04 -7.00 9.96
C ILE A 61 -9.20 -7.94 8.78
N THR A 62 -10.37 -7.94 8.16
CA THR A 62 -10.73 -8.82 7.04
C THR A 62 -11.17 -8.01 5.83
N ARG A 63 -11.40 -8.71 4.72
CA ARG A 63 -12.00 -8.13 3.52
C ARG A 63 -13.36 -8.79 3.32
N ASN A 64 -14.40 -7.98 3.25
CA ASN A 64 -15.74 -8.46 2.93
C ASN A 64 -15.76 -9.12 1.55
N GLU A 65 -16.26 -10.35 1.47
CA GLU A 65 -16.25 -11.13 0.22
C GLU A 65 -17.19 -10.57 -0.86
N LYS A 66 -18.26 -9.89 -0.46
CA LYS A 66 -19.27 -9.35 -1.39
C LYS A 66 -18.90 -7.97 -1.89
N THR A 67 -18.41 -7.11 -0.99
CA THR A 67 -18.17 -5.69 -1.30
C THR A 67 -16.70 -5.38 -1.56
N GLY A 68 -15.78 -6.26 -1.13
CA GLY A 68 -14.35 -6.00 -1.19
C GLY A 68 -13.85 -4.91 -0.23
N HIS A 69 -14.70 -4.40 0.65
CA HIS A 69 -14.30 -3.42 1.67
C HIS A 69 -13.52 -4.06 2.81
N ILE A 70 -12.65 -3.26 3.43
CA ILE A 70 -11.97 -3.66 4.67
C ILE A 70 -12.98 -3.57 5.82
N GLU A 71 -13.02 -4.61 6.64
CA GLU A 71 -13.82 -4.69 7.86
C GLU A 71 -12.91 -4.93 9.05
N ILE A 72 -13.21 -4.30 10.18
CA ILE A 72 -12.48 -4.45 11.44
C ILE A 72 -13.44 -5.09 12.43
N ASP A 73 -13.06 -6.25 12.96
CA ASP A 73 -13.73 -6.87 14.07
C ASP A 73 -13.27 -6.19 15.37
N TYR A 74 -14.17 -5.39 15.95
CA TYR A 74 -13.88 -4.61 17.15
C TYR A 74 -13.85 -5.46 18.42
N ASP A 75 -14.45 -6.65 18.45
CA ASP A 75 -14.42 -7.53 19.63
C ASP A 75 -13.01 -8.10 19.86
N PHE A 76 -12.24 -8.25 18.78
CA PHE A 76 -10.85 -8.73 18.84
C PHE A 76 -9.82 -7.60 18.77
N CYS A 77 -10.20 -6.42 18.30
CA CYS A 77 -9.32 -5.26 18.19
C CYS A 77 -8.74 -4.84 19.54
N LYS A 78 -7.41 -4.61 19.61
CA LYS A 78 -6.73 -4.13 20.82
C LYS A 78 -6.41 -2.63 20.81
N GLY A 79 -6.84 -1.91 19.77
CA GLY A 79 -6.63 -0.47 19.67
C GLY A 79 -5.16 -0.03 19.51
N CYS A 80 -4.27 -0.90 19.03
CA CYS A 80 -2.82 -0.62 18.94
C CYS A 80 -2.44 0.49 17.95
N GLY A 81 -3.33 0.84 17.02
CA GLY A 81 -3.14 1.95 16.07
C GLY A 81 -2.20 1.68 14.89
N ILE A 82 -1.61 0.48 14.78
CA ILE A 82 -0.72 0.11 13.67
C ILE A 82 -1.42 0.26 12.32
N CYS A 83 -2.69 -0.17 12.23
CA CYS A 83 -3.49 -0.05 11.02
C CYS A 83 -3.67 1.41 10.57
N ALA A 84 -3.86 2.34 11.51
CA ALA A 84 -3.94 3.77 11.22
C ALA A 84 -2.60 4.35 10.79
N PHE A 85 -1.51 3.98 11.48
CA PHE A 85 -0.15 4.44 11.18
C PHE A 85 0.32 3.99 9.78
N ILE A 86 0.09 2.72 9.43
CA ILE A 86 0.55 2.16 8.16
C ILE A 86 -0.33 2.55 6.97
N CYS A 87 -1.54 3.08 7.21
CA CYS A 87 -2.44 3.43 6.12
C CYS A 87 -1.87 4.63 5.35
N PRO A 88 -1.38 4.44 4.10
CA PRO A 88 -0.78 5.54 3.33
C PRO A 88 -1.81 6.60 2.95
N LYS A 89 -3.10 6.23 3.02
CA LYS A 89 -4.25 7.08 2.70
C LYS A 89 -4.82 7.79 3.93
N GLY A 90 -4.33 7.52 5.14
CA GLY A 90 -4.92 8.06 6.38
C GLY A 90 -6.43 7.75 6.54
N ALA A 91 -6.91 6.65 5.96
CA ALA A 91 -8.34 6.32 5.90
C ALA A 91 -8.91 5.73 7.21
N ILE A 92 -8.05 5.51 8.21
CA ILE A 92 -8.42 4.97 9.52
C ILE A 92 -8.14 6.04 10.56
N THR A 93 -9.16 6.40 11.33
CA THR A 93 -9.04 7.35 12.45
C THR A 93 -9.19 6.58 13.76
N MET A 94 -8.26 6.80 14.70
CA MET A 94 -8.34 6.20 16.03
C MET A 94 -9.29 7.00 16.90
N ALA A 95 -10.16 6.30 17.63
CA ALA A 95 -11.04 6.85 18.65
C ALA A 95 -10.85 6.09 19.96
N ARG A 96 -11.17 6.73 21.09
CA ARG A 96 -11.23 6.03 22.38
C ARG A 96 -12.49 5.20 22.44
N GLU A 97 -12.36 4.03 23.05
CA GLU A 97 -13.49 3.19 23.45
C GLU A 97 -14.23 3.87 24.62
N GLU A 98 -15.57 3.80 24.62
CA GLU A 98 -16.43 4.35 25.67
C GLU A 98 -16.74 3.32 26.76
#